data_AF-A0A929XV17-F1
#
_entry.id   AF-A0A929XV17-F1
#
_cell.length_a   1.000
_cell.length_b   1.000
_cell.length_c   1.000
_cell.angle_alpha   90.00
_cell.angle_beta   90.00
_cell.angle_gamma   90.00
#
_symmetry.space_group_name_H-M   'P 1'
#
loop_
_entity.id
_entity.type
_entity.pdbx_description
1 polymer ?
#
loop_
_entity_poly.entity_id
_entity_poly.type
_entity_poly.pdbx_seq_one_letter_code
_entity_poly.pdbx_strand_id
1 'polypeptide(L)'
;MAFTAALVKKSDLVREAVKKGDFKQALKIAKDFRINITKEDREKMSRAYECIVHPNFFKQIGIDIQSAIIAGEEVVTRLYGE
;
A
#
# COMPACT_ATOMS: atom_id res chain seq x y z
N MET A 1 31.68 2.55 19.31
CA MET A 1 30.23 2.52 19.03
C MET A 1 30.02 1.80 17.71
N ALA A 2 29.47 0.59 17.73
CA ALA A 2 29.23 -0.18 16.52
C ALA A 2 28.00 0.36 15.79
N PHE A 3 28.18 0.93 14.60
CA PHE A 3 27.10 1.17 13.65
C PHE A 3 26.75 -0.17 13.00
N THR A 4 25.85 -0.93 13.60
CA THR A 4 25.15 -1.99 12.86
C THR A 4 24.16 -1.29 11.93
N ALA A 5 24.46 -1.24 10.64
CA ALA A 5 23.46 -0.92 9.63
C ALA A 5 22.33 -1.94 9.76
N ALA A 6 21.24 -1.57 10.44
CA ALA A 6 20.08 -2.43 10.57
C ALA A 6 19.56 -2.73 9.16
N LEU A 7 19.44 -4.01 8.83
CA LEU A 7 18.83 -4.46 7.58
C LEU A 7 17.42 -3.84 7.50
N VAL A 8 17.22 -2.87 6.60
CA VAL A 8 15.93 -2.21 6.44
C VAL A 8 14.92 -3.22 5.92
N LYS A 9 13.88 -3.51 6.71
CA LYS A 9 12.82 -4.42 6.27
C LYS A 9 11.89 -3.67 5.33
N LYS A 10 11.32 -4.38 4.36
CA LYS A 10 10.28 -3.80 3.48
C LYS A 10 9.10 -3.23 4.27
N SER A 11 8.75 -3.85 5.39
CA SER A 11 7.69 -3.34 6.28
C SER A 11 8.06 -2.01 6.93
N ASP A 12 9.33 -1.75 7.22
CA ASP A 12 9.78 -0.46 7.76
C ASP A 12 9.65 0.63 6.69
N LEU A 13 9.98 0.31 5.42
CA LEU A 13 9.74 1.22 4.29
C LEU A 13 8.25 1.55 4.11
N VAL A 14 7.36 0.58 4.33
CA VAL A 14 5.90 0.82 4.27
C VAL A 14 5.48 1.77 5.39
N ARG A 15 5.91 1.54 6.63
CA ARG A 15 5.59 2.43 7.77
C ARG A 15 6.05 3.86 7.52
N GLU A 16 7.28 4.02 7.04
CA GLU A 16 7.83 5.34 6.71
C GLU A 16 7.04 6.03 5.58
N ALA A 17 6.60 5.27 4.57
CA ALA A 17 5.78 5.81 3.49
C ALA A 17 4.39 6.25 4.00
N VAL A 18 3.75 5.44 4.85
CA VAL A 18 2.47 5.80 5.49
C VAL A 18 2.61 7.05 6.36
N LYS A 19 3.66 7.15 7.18
CA LYS A 19 3.94 8.33 8.03
C LYS A 19 4.12 9.62 7.24
N LYS A 20 4.64 9.52 6.00
CA LYS A 20 4.83 10.66 5.09
C LYS A 20 3.60 10.96 4.23
N GLY A 21 2.55 10.15 4.31
CA GLY A 21 1.40 10.23 3.41
C GLY A 21 1.71 9.79 1.97
N ASP A 22 2.84 9.11 1.73
CA ASP A 22 3.20 8.55 0.42
C ASP A 22 2.51 7.19 0.23
N PHE A 23 1.19 7.22 0.13
CA PHE A 23 0.38 6.02 0.00
C PHE A 23 0.66 5.24 -1.28
N LYS A 24 1.04 5.92 -2.37
CA LYS A 24 1.45 5.26 -3.61
C LYS A 24 2.65 4.34 -3.35
N GLN A 25 3.68 4.81 -2.65
CA GLN A 25 4.84 4.01 -2.32
C GLN A 25 4.52 2.92 -1.29
N ALA A 26 3.71 3.23 -0.27
CA ALA A 26 3.26 2.26 0.72
C ALA A 26 2.54 1.07 0.07
N LEU A 27 1.53 1.36 -0.78
CA LEU A 27 0.74 0.37 -1.50
C LEU A 27 1.57 -0.43 -2.50
N LYS A 28 2.51 0.22 -3.20
CA LYS A 28 3.43 -0.45 -4.14
C LYS A 28 4.18 -1.60 -3.50
N ILE A 29 4.62 -1.43 -2.26
CA ILE A 29 5.38 -2.44 -1.51
C ILE A 29 4.42 -3.42 -0.83
N ALA A 30 3.40 -2.92 -0.13
CA ALA A 30 2.53 -3.72 0.73
C ALA A 30 1.64 -4.70 -0.04
N LYS A 31 1.27 -4.40 -1.30
CA LYS A 31 0.43 -5.27 -2.14
C LYS A 31 1.01 -6.67 -2.36
N ASP A 32 2.32 -6.84 -2.24
CA ASP A 32 3.01 -8.12 -2.46
C ASP A 32 3.19 -8.93 -1.16
N PHE A 33 2.84 -8.38 0.00
CA PHE A 33 2.94 -9.07 1.28
C PHE A 33 1.86 -10.15 1.44
N ARG A 34 2.21 -11.25 2.11
CA ARG A 34 1.34 -12.43 2.28
C ARG A 34 1.22 -12.93 3.71
N ILE A 35 2.25 -12.72 4.54
CA ILE A 35 2.26 -13.18 5.92
C ILE A 35 1.31 -12.29 6.73
N ASN A 36 0.35 -12.90 7.43
CA ASN A 36 -0.64 -12.22 8.27
C ASN A 36 -1.48 -11.15 7.55
N ILE A 37 -1.70 -11.30 6.24
CA ILE A 37 -2.54 -10.41 5.44
C ILE A 37 -3.63 -11.23 4.77
N THR A 38 -4.88 -10.80 4.93
CA THR A 38 -6.03 -11.44 4.31
C THR A 38 -5.99 -11.29 2.78
N LYS A 39 -6.67 -12.19 2.07
CA LYS A 39 -6.79 -12.06 0.61
C LYS A 39 -7.48 -10.74 0.22
N GLU A 40 -8.53 -10.38 0.95
CA GLU A 40 -9.29 -9.15 0.73
C GLU A 40 -8.43 -7.90 0.91
N ASP A 41 -7.65 -7.81 1.99
CA ASP A 41 -6.76 -6.68 2.23
C ASP A 41 -5.71 -6.52 1.13
N ARG A 42 -5.14 -7.64 0.68
CA ARG A 42 -4.18 -7.64 -0.42
C ARG A 42 -4.82 -7.17 -1.72
N GLU A 43 -6.05 -7.60 -2.01
CA GLU A 43 -6.79 -7.18 -3.21
C GLU A 43 -7.12 -5.68 -3.17
N LYS A 44 -7.55 -5.15 -2.02
CA LYS A 44 -7.78 -3.71 -1.82
C LYS A 44 -6.49 -2.90 -2.04
N MET A 45 -5.38 -3.31 -1.43
CA MET A 45 -4.09 -2.63 -1.62
C MET A 45 -3.60 -2.68 -3.07
N SER A 46 -3.75 -3.84 -3.74
CA SER A 46 -3.38 -4.01 -5.15
C SER A 46 -4.23 -3.12 -6.05
N ARG A 47 -5.56 -3.13 -5.86
CA ARG A 47 -6.49 -2.34 -6.64
C ARG A 47 -6.25 -0.85 -6.46
N ALA A 48 -6.01 -0.39 -5.24
CA ALA A 48 -5.67 1.01 -4.97
C ALA A 48 -4.41 1.44 -5.71
N TYR A 49 -3.33 0.66 -5.61
CA TYR A 49 -2.10 0.94 -6.35
C TYR A 49 -2.33 1.00 -7.86
N GLU A 50 -3.03 0.00 -8.42
CA GLU A 50 -3.36 -0.08 -9.84
C GLU A 50 -4.22 1.11 -10.31
N CYS A 51 -5.17 1.56 -9.49
CA CYS A 51 -5.98 2.75 -9.76
C CYS A 51 -5.14 4.04 -9.78
N ILE A 52 -4.09 4.13 -8.95
CA ILE A 52 -3.15 5.26 -8.97
C ILE A 52 -2.27 5.24 -10.23
N VAL A 53 -1.79 4.07 -10.67
CA VAL A 53 -0.85 3.97 -11.80
C VAL A 53 -1.52 3.89 -13.16
N HIS A 54 -2.74 3.36 -13.22
CA HIS A 54 -3.49 3.12 -14.46
C HIS A 54 -4.93 3.64 -14.39
N PRO A 55 -5.18 4.90 -13.98
CA PRO A 55 -6.52 5.41 -13.75
C PRO A 55 -7.43 5.35 -14.99
N ASN A 56 -6.88 5.58 -16.18
CA ASN A 56 -7.67 5.56 -17.42
C ASN A 56 -8.30 4.19 -17.68
N PHE A 57 -7.58 3.10 -17.43
CA PHE A 57 -8.10 1.74 -17.60
C PHE A 57 -9.29 1.49 -16.66
N PHE A 58 -9.12 1.79 -15.37
CA PHE A 58 -10.18 1.60 -14.37
C PHE A 58 -11.39 2.50 -14.60
N LYS A 59 -11.17 3.74 -15.05
CA LYS A 59 -12.25 4.64 -15.46
C LYS A 59 -13.04 4.08 -16.63
N GLN A 60 -12.37 3.51 -17.64
CA GLN A 60 -13.02 2.95 -18.83
C GLN A 60 -13.93 1.76 -18.49
N ILE A 61 -13.56 0.95 -17.50
CA ILE A 61 -14.35 -0.22 -17.08
C ILE A 61 -15.34 0.09 -15.93
N GLY A 62 -15.56 1.38 -15.61
CA GLY A 62 -16.57 1.82 -14.65
C GLY A 62 -16.20 1.62 -13.18
N ILE A 63 -14.92 1.49 -12.85
CA ILE A 63 -14.46 1.40 -11.45
C ILE A 63 -14.38 2.80 -10.84
N ASP A 64 -14.95 2.95 -9.64
CA ASP A 64 -14.73 4.14 -8.81
C ASP A 64 -13.30 4.13 -8.26
N ILE A 65 -12.45 4.90 -8.94
CA ILE A 65 -11.03 5.06 -8.63
C ILE A 65 -10.84 5.61 -7.21
N GLN A 66 -11.65 6.60 -6.80
CA GLN A 66 -11.43 7.27 -5.51
C GLN A 66 -11.78 6.34 -4.35
N SER A 67 -12.93 5.67 -4.45
CA SER A 67 -13.32 4.67 -3.46
C SER A 67 -12.31 3.53 -3.37
N ALA A 68 -11.75 3.08 -4.50
CA ALA A 68 -10.71 2.06 -4.51
C ALA A 68 -9.40 2.51 -3.84
N ILE A 69 -8.98 3.77 -4.08
CA ILE A 69 -7.79 4.34 -3.45
C ILE A 69 -7.98 4.44 -1.93
N ILE A 70 -9.08 5.03 -1.48
CA ILE A 70 -9.41 5.17 -0.05
C ILE A 70 -9.41 3.81 0.64
N ALA A 71 -10.06 2.80 0.05
CA ALA A 71 -10.09 1.46 0.62
C ALA A 71 -8.69 0.83 0.78
N GLY A 72 -7.77 1.09 -0.15
CA GLY A 72 -6.39 0.63 -0.01
C GLY A 72 -5.60 1.42 1.02
N GLU A 73 -5.78 2.74 1.08
CA GLU A 73 -5.17 3.63 2.06
C GLU A 73 -5.58 3.27 3.49
N GLU A 74 -6.86 2.98 3.73
CA GLU A 74 -7.37 2.51 5.02
C GLU A 74 -6.72 1.19 5.43
N VAL A 75 -6.59 0.24 4.49
CA VAL A 75 -5.96 -1.07 4.77
C VAL A 75 -4.48 -0.90 5.11
N VAL A 76 -3.71 -0.17 4.30
CA VAL A 76 -2.27 -0.02 4.54
C VAL A 76 -2.00 0.80 5.82
N THR A 77 -2.85 1.77 6.13
CA THR A 77 -2.79 2.53 7.38
C THR A 77 -3.13 1.66 8.58
N ARG A 78 -4.18 0.84 8.50
CA ARG A 78 -4.55 -0.10 9.57
C ARG A 78 -3.44 -1.12 9.86
N LEU A 79 -2.71 -1.55 8.84
CA LEU A 79 -1.65 -2.56 8.97
C LEU A 79 -0.28 -1.98 9.34
N TYR A 80 0.00 -0.72 8.97
CA TYR A 80 1.35 -0.14 9.03
C TYR A 80 1.40 1.34 9.48
N GLY A 81 0.32 1.88 10.04
CA GLY A 81 0.23 3.29 10.46
C GLY A 81 0.93 3.64 11.78
N GLU A 82 1.56 2.67 12.44
CA GLU A 82 2.29 2.84 13.71
C GLU A 82 3.72 3.40 13.53
#